data_AF-A0A3D4IP13-F1
#
_entry.id   AF-A0A3D4IP13-F1
#
_cell.length_a   1.000
_cell.length_b   1.000
_cell.length_c   1.000
_cell.angle_alpha   90.00
_cell.angle_beta   90.00
_cell.angle_gamma   90.00
#
_symmetry.space_group_name_H-M   'P 1'
#
loop_
_entity.id
_entity.type
_entity.pdbx_description
1 polymer ?
#
loop_
_entity_poly.entity_id
_entity_poly.type
_entity_poly.pdbx_seq_one_letter_code
_entity_poly.pdbx_strand_id
1 'polypeptide(L)'
;MSIIISNKRKKSLHWKNNPKDMKKTFTFLFLFLSVVGFAQEVDLEAIHRIKQEGLNNSKVEEIAFRLTDASGPRLTNSPGYKRAADWAVQQLTGWGLKNATLEKWGDFGKGWQIEKSYAAMTAPYYFQISATPKAWTGGTNGPIAGEVTLLAIEKEEDFKKFEGKIAGKIVLVKSGANTNPTFEADASRITDKELEKMEIGRA
;
A
#
# COMPACT_ATOMS: atom_id res chain seq x y z
N MET A 1 17.93 72.48 -58.45
CA MET A 1 17.92 72.85 -57.02
C MET A 1 18.13 71.56 -56.23
N SER A 2 19.34 71.36 -55.70
CA SER A 2 19.72 70.19 -54.90
C SER A 2 19.22 70.31 -53.45
N ILE A 3 19.02 69.18 -52.76
CA ILE A 3 19.22 68.87 -51.31
C ILE A 3 18.54 67.50 -51.05
N ILE A 4 19.29 66.37 -51.02
CA ILE A 4 19.95 65.69 -49.88
C ILE A 4 19.01 64.86 -48.97
N ILE A 5 19.31 63.56 -48.91
CA ILE A 5 18.73 62.50 -48.05
C ILE A 5 19.21 62.65 -46.60
N SER A 6 18.35 62.41 -45.60
CA SER A 6 18.81 62.13 -44.24
C SER A 6 17.89 61.14 -43.50
N ASN A 7 18.41 59.93 -43.33
CA ASN A 7 17.85 58.84 -42.54
C ASN A 7 18.29 59.01 -41.07
N LYS A 8 17.36 59.34 -40.16
CA LYS A 8 17.66 59.47 -38.72
C LYS A 8 17.71 58.09 -38.04
N ARG A 9 18.93 57.70 -37.66
CA ARG A 9 19.26 56.50 -36.87
C ARG A 9 18.53 56.47 -35.51
N LYS A 10 18.08 55.28 -35.08
CA LYS A 10 17.62 54.95 -33.72
C LYS A 10 18.64 55.41 -32.66
N LYS A 11 18.20 56.19 -31.67
CA LYS A 11 18.97 56.41 -30.44
C LYS A 11 18.83 55.18 -29.53
N SER A 12 19.93 54.47 -29.35
CA SER A 12 20.12 53.45 -28.31
C SER A 12 20.01 54.11 -26.93
N LEU A 13 19.06 53.66 -26.10
CA LEU A 13 19.01 53.99 -24.67
C LEU A 13 20.16 53.24 -23.99
N HIS A 14 21.23 53.94 -23.62
CA HIS A 14 22.24 53.40 -22.72
C HIS A 14 21.75 53.50 -21.28
N TRP A 15 21.24 52.39 -20.75
CA TRP A 15 21.00 52.22 -19.32
C TRP A 15 22.34 52.07 -18.57
N LYS A 16 22.72 53.05 -17.75
CA LYS A 16 23.87 52.95 -16.83
C LYS A 16 23.45 52.09 -15.64
N ASN A 17 23.75 50.79 -15.71
CA ASN A 17 23.60 49.86 -14.59
C ASN A 17 24.66 50.15 -13.52
N ASN A 18 24.27 50.78 -12.42
CA ASN A 18 25.12 50.94 -11.25
C ASN A 18 24.95 49.70 -10.34
N PRO A 19 26.03 48.95 -10.02
CA PRO A 19 25.92 47.65 -9.35
C PRO A 19 25.32 47.72 -7.93
N LYS A 20 25.33 48.88 -7.28
CA LYS A 20 24.67 49.09 -5.97
C LYS A 20 23.14 49.19 -6.10
N ASP A 21 22.64 49.72 -7.21
CA ASP A 21 21.20 49.87 -7.47
C ASP A 21 20.61 48.54 -7.95
N MET A 22 21.38 47.74 -8.71
CA MET A 22 21.01 46.40 -9.14
C MET A 22 20.87 45.40 -7.97
N LYS A 23 21.71 45.54 -6.94
CA LYS A 23 21.60 44.76 -5.68
C LYS A 23 20.35 45.13 -4.90
N LYS A 24 20.01 46.43 -4.80
CA LYS A 24 18.79 46.90 -4.10
C LYS A 24 17.52 46.46 -4.83
N THR A 25 17.50 46.49 -6.16
CA THR A 25 16.36 45.98 -6.95
C THR A 25 16.23 44.46 -6.87
N PHE A 26 17.35 43.71 -6.82
CA PHE A 26 17.30 42.27 -6.60
C PHE A 26 16.80 41.91 -5.20
N THR A 27 17.24 42.64 -4.16
CA THR A 27 16.75 42.44 -2.79
C THR A 27 15.27 42.79 -2.65
N PHE A 28 14.79 43.85 -3.31
CA PHE A 28 13.36 44.20 -3.31
C PHE A 28 12.51 43.16 -4.05
N LEU A 29 12.99 42.64 -5.18
CA LEU A 29 12.33 41.57 -5.93
C LEU A 29 12.29 40.25 -5.15
N PHE A 30 13.37 39.92 -4.43
CA PHE A 30 13.44 38.73 -3.58
C PHE A 30 12.53 38.86 -2.33
N LEU A 31 12.43 40.06 -1.74
CA LEU A 31 11.51 40.31 -0.62
C LEU A 31 10.04 40.26 -1.07
N PHE A 32 9.73 40.73 -2.28
CA PHE A 32 8.38 40.65 -2.85
C PHE A 32 7.99 39.22 -3.22
N LEU A 33 8.93 38.41 -3.73
CA LEU A 33 8.70 36.99 -4.03
C LEU A 33 8.44 36.16 -2.76
N SER A 34 9.09 36.50 -1.65
CA SER A 34 8.88 35.83 -0.36
C SER A 34 7.48 36.08 0.22
N VAL A 35 6.87 37.26 0.00
CA VAL A 35 5.51 37.55 0.47
C VAL A 35 4.44 36.77 -0.31
N VAL A 36 4.67 36.50 -1.59
CA VAL A 36 3.75 35.69 -2.42
C VAL A 36 3.78 34.21 -2.02
N GLY A 37 4.89 33.71 -1.46
CA GLY A 37 5.02 32.33 -0.99
C GLY A 37 4.24 31.98 0.28
N PHE A 38 3.77 32.98 1.05
CA PHE A 38 2.99 32.78 2.28
C PHE A 38 1.48 33.03 2.12
N ALA A 39 1.01 33.36 0.92
CA ALA A 39 -0.39 33.68 0.64
C ALA A 39 -1.21 32.47 0.11
N GLN A 40 -1.03 31.28 0.67
CA GLN A 40 -2.05 30.23 0.53
C GLN A 40 -3.21 30.59 1.46
N GLU A 41 -4.21 31.26 0.91
CA GLU A 41 -5.48 31.48 1.60
C GLU A 41 -6.12 30.11 1.87
N VAL A 42 -6.25 29.76 3.15
CA VAL A 42 -6.88 28.51 3.56
C VAL A 42 -8.38 28.67 3.36
N ASP A 43 -8.95 27.90 2.42
CA ASP A 43 -10.39 27.86 2.21
C ASP A 43 -11.09 27.15 3.38
N LEU A 44 -11.47 27.94 4.38
CA LEU A 44 -12.17 27.47 5.57
C LEU A 44 -13.56 26.90 5.26
N GLU A 45 -14.21 27.36 4.19
CA GLU A 45 -15.50 26.86 3.77
C GLU A 45 -15.36 25.43 3.22
N ALA A 46 -14.38 25.20 2.34
CA ALA A 46 -14.07 23.86 1.85
C ALA A 46 -13.72 22.90 3.01
N ILE A 47 -12.92 23.35 3.97
CA ILE A 47 -12.59 22.54 5.17
C ILE A 47 -13.86 22.20 5.96
N HIS A 48 -14.74 23.18 6.17
CA HIS A 48 -15.99 22.93 6.89
C HIS A 48 -16.87 21.92 6.15
N ARG A 49 -17.00 22.05 4.82
CA ARG A 49 -17.74 21.08 3.99
C ARG A 49 -17.14 19.68 4.07
N ILE A 50 -15.82 19.53 4.01
CA ILE A 50 -15.14 18.23 4.18
C ILE A 50 -15.43 17.63 5.56
N LYS A 51 -15.40 18.44 6.63
CA LYS A 51 -15.73 17.97 7.99
C LYS A 51 -17.19 17.54 8.09
N GLN A 52 -18.12 18.29 7.50
CA GLN A 52 -19.54 17.91 7.47
C GLN A 52 -19.74 16.56 6.75
N GLU A 53 -19.09 16.36 5.60
CA GLU A 53 -19.14 15.08 4.90
C GLU A 53 -18.50 13.93 5.69
N GLY A 54 -17.36 14.16 6.34
CA GLY A 54 -16.65 13.13 7.11
C GLY A 54 -17.33 12.75 8.43
N LEU A 55 -18.01 13.69 9.09
CA LEU A 55 -18.58 13.48 10.42
C LEU A 55 -20.09 13.23 10.40
N ASN A 56 -20.84 13.94 9.55
CA ASN A 56 -22.31 13.93 9.58
C ASN A 56 -22.92 13.20 8.37
N ASN A 57 -22.27 13.19 7.20
CA ASN A 57 -22.75 12.48 6.01
C ASN A 57 -21.87 11.28 5.63
N SER A 58 -21.15 10.73 6.61
CA SER A 58 -20.13 9.70 6.36
C SER A 58 -20.70 8.46 5.67
N LYS A 59 -19.98 7.98 4.67
CA LYS A 59 -20.25 6.71 3.96
C LYS A 59 -19.32 5.58 4.37
N VAL A 60 -18.54 5.78 5.44
CA VAL A 60 -17.48 4.84 5.85
C VAL A 60 -17.98 3.42 6.09
N GLU A 61 -19.15 3.27 6.72
CA GLU A 61 -19.73 1.96 7.01
C GLU A 61 -20.12 1.22 5.72
N GLU A 62 -20.81 1.90 4.80
CA GLU A 62 -21.18 1.32 3.52
C GLU A 62 -19.95 0.95 2.69
N ILE A 63 -18.95 1.84 2.64
CA ILE A 63 -17.69 1.59 1.93
C ILE A 63 -16.96 0.40 2.53
N ALA A 64 -16.87 0.33 3.86
CA ALA A 64 -16.25 -0.78 4.57
C ALA A 64 -16.96 -2.09 4.20
N PHE A 65 -18.29 -2.16 4.39
CA PHE A 65 -19.10 -3.34 4.05
C PHE A 65 -18.89 -3.82 2.60
N ARG A 66 -18.88 -2.88 1.64
CA ARG A 66 -18.68 -3.23 0.22
C ARG A 66 -17.31 -3.85 -0.03
N LEU A 67 -16.29 -3.35 0.65
CA LEU A 67 -14.91 -3.81 0.51
C LEU A 67 -14.60 -5.07 1.34
N THR A 68 -15.22 -5.26 2.51
CA THR A 68 -14.87 -6.38 3.42
C THR A 68 -15.82 -7.56 3.28
N ASP A 69 -17.12 -7.32 3.21
CA ASP A 69 -18.14 -8.35 3.31
C ASP A 69 -18.69 -8.70 1.93
N ALA A 70 -19.17 -7.71 1.19
CA ALA A 70 -19.76 -7.94 -0.13
C ALA A 70 -18.74 -8.46 -1.15
N SER A 71 -17.48 -8.02 -1.03
CA SER A 71 -16.40 -8.47 -1.90
C SER A 71 -15.81 -9.81 -1.46
N GLY A 72 -15.92 -10.18 -0.18
CA GLY A 72 -15.29 -11.36 0.41
C GLY A 72 -13.75 -11.25 0.51
N PRO A 73 -13.02 -12.37 0.67
CA PRO A 73 -11.56 -12.36 0.83
C PRO A 73 -10.81 -11.76 -0.37
N ARG A 74 -9.99 -10.73 -0.12
CA ARG A 74 -9.30 -9.91 -1.14
C ARG A 74 -7.81 -10.19 -1.24
N LEU A 75 -7.41 -11.46 -1.30
CA LEU A 75 -6.03 -11.80 -1.64
C LEU A 75 -5.68 -11.19 -3.01
N THR A 76 -4.47 -10.67 -3.16
CA THR A 76 -3.99 -10.08 -4.42
C THR A 76 -4.26 -11.01 -5.61
N ASN A 77 -4.83 -10.46 -6.68
CA ASN A 77 -5.21 -11.19 -7.90
C ASN A 77 -6.28 -12.29 -7.67
N SER A 78 -7.02 -12.28 -6.56
CA SER A 78 -8.16 -13.18 -6.33
C SER A 78 -9.46 -12.65 -6.97
N PRO A 79 -10.50 -13.49 -7.12
CA PRO A 79 -11.82 -13.03 -7.53
C PRO A 79 -12.44 -12.00 -6.57
N GLY A 80 -12.18 -12.12 -5.27
CA GLY A 80 -12.66 -11.14 -4.28
C GLY A 80 -11.95 -9.80 -4.39
N TYR A 81 -10.65 -9.80 -4.68
CA TYR A 81 -9.93 -8.57 -5.02
C TYR A 81 -10.52 -7.90 -6.25
N LYS A 82 -10.79 -8.66 -7.33
CA LYS A 82 -11.36 -8.10 -8.56
C LYS A 82 -12.74 -7.46 -8.34
N ARG A 83 -13.62 -8.11 -7.57
CA ARG A 83 -14.93 -7.54 -7.20
C ARG A 83 -14.78 -6.20 -6.47
N ALA A 84 -13.90 -6.13 -5.47
CA ALA A 84 -13.67 -4.91 -4.70
C ALA A 84 -13.10 -3.79 -5.57
N ALA A 85 -12.14 -4.12 -6.43
CA ALA A 85 -11.49 -3.17 -7.33
C ALA A 85 -12.48 -2.61 -8.37
N ASP A 86 -13.32 -3.46 -8.95
CA ASP A 86 -14.36 -3.04 -9.89
C ASP A 86 -15.42 -2.17 -9.22
N TRP A 87 -15.85 -2.54 -8.02
CA TRP A 87 -16.77 -1.73 -7.23
C TRP A 87 -16.17 -0.35 -6.91
N ALA A 88 -14.89 -0.29 -6.53
CA ALA A 88 -14.23 0.97 -6.21
C ALA A 88 -14.16 1.89 -7.44
N VAL A 89 -13.81 1.36 -8.62
CA VAL A 89 -13.83 2.13 -9.87
C VAL A 89 -15.23 2.67 -10.16
N GLN A 90 -16.25 1.81 -10.10
CA GLN A 90 -17.64 2.21 -10.33
C GLN A 90 -18.08 3.32 -9.36
N GLN A 91 -17.74 3.19 -8.07
CA GLN A 91 -18.15 4.14 -7.05
C GLN A 91 -17.45 5.49 -7.22
N LEU A 92 -16.14 5.49 -7.49
CA LEU A 92 -15.39 6.71 -7.75
C LEU A 92 -15.90 7.42 -9.02
N THR A 93 -16.19 6.68 -10.08
CA THR A 93 -16.84 7.24 -11.27
C THR A 93 -18.22 7.81 -10.95
N GLY A 94 -19.02 7.11 -10.14
CA GLY A 94 -20.34 7.56 -9.69
C GLY A 94 -20.30 8.87 -8.89
N TRP A 95 -19.25 9.09 -8.10
CA TRP A 95 -18.99 10.35 -7.40
C TRP A 95 -18.41 11.45 -8.29
N GLY A 96 -18.17 11.18 -9.57
CA GLY A 96 -17.77 12.17 -10.57
C GLY A 96 -16.28 12.21 -10.89
N LEU A 97 -15.46 11.29 -10.37
CA LEU A 97 -14.04 11.20 -10.74
C LEU A 97 -13.91 10.78 -12.21
N LYS A 98 -13.04 11.48 -12.95
CA LYS A 98 -12.95 11.33 -14.42
C LYS A 98 -12.01 10.21 -14.88
N ASN A 99 -11.01 9.85 -14.09
CA ASN A 99 -9.95 8.90 -14.46
C ASN A 99 -9.89 7.70 -13.50
N ALA A 100 -11.04 7.26 -12.98
CA ALA A 100 -11.07 6.06 -12.14
C ALA A 100 -10.94 4.82 -13.03
N THR A 101 -9.80 4.15 -12.95
CA THR A 101 -9.49 2.94 -13.74
C THR A 101 -8.62 1.98 -12.93
N LEU A 102 -8.59 0.70 -13.33
CA LEU A 102 -7.63 -0.26 -12.79
C LEU A 102 -6.32 -0.19 -13.57
N GLU A 103 -5.22 0.01 -12.86
CA GLU A 103 -3.89 -0.06 -13.43
C GLU A 103 -3.26 -1.43 -13.15
N LYS A 104 -2.62 -1.99 -14.18
CA LYS A 104 -1.91 -3.26 -14.03
C LYS A 104 -0.52 -3.00 -13.45
N TRP A 105 -0.17 -3.73 -12.40
CA TRP A 105 1.18 -3.78 -11.88
C TRP A 105 1.84 -5.12 -12.24
N GLY A 106 2.48 -5.15 -13.41
CA GLY A 106 3.20 -6.31 -13.92
C GLY A 106 2.32 -7.55 -14.20
N ASP A 107 2.98 -8.69 -14.39
CA ASP A 107 2.35 -9.99 -14.60
C ASP A 107 2.43 -10.82 -13.30
N PHE A 108 1.36 -10.78 -12.50
CA PHE A 108 1.29 -11.49 -11.22
C PHE A 108 1.12 -13.02 -11.37
N GLY A 109 0.75 -13.50 -12.57
CA GLY A 109 0.44 -14.90 -12.82
C GLY A 109 -1.01 -15.26 -12.50
N LYS A 110 -1.25 -16.52 -12.12
CA LYS A 110 -2.61 -17.03 -11.87
C LYS A 110 -3.18 -16.49 -10.55
N GLY A 111 -4.44 -16.10 -10.57
CA GLY A 111 -5.20 -15.80 -9.36
C GLY A 111 -5.37 -17.04 -8.49
N TRP A 112 -5.72 -16.83 -7.21
CA TRP A 112 -5.89 -17.91 -6.26
C TRP A 112 -7.03 -17.60 -5.27
N GLN A 113 -7.81 -18.63 -4.93
CA GLN A 113 -8.83 -18.58 -3.88
C GLN A 113 -9.00 -19.96 -3.26
N ILE A 114 -9.50 -19.99 -2.02
CA ILE A 114 -9.87 -21.23 -1.33
C ILE A 114 -11.34 -21.50 -1.61
N GLU A 115 -11.64 -22.63 -2.23
CA GLU A 115 -13.02 -23.11 -2.38
C GLU A 115 -13.39 -24.09 -1.27
N LYS A 116 -12.47 -25.01 -0.94
CA LYS A 116 -12.61 -25.96 0.15
C LYS A 116 -11.25 -26.30 0.73
N SER A 117 -11.18 -26.39 2.06
CA SER A 117 -10.07 -27.01 2.76
C SER A 117 -10.61 -27.97 3.79
N TYR A 118 -10.06 -29.18 3.81
CA TYR A 118 -10.41 -30.20 4.78
C TYR A 118 -9.18 -31.06 5.04
N ALA A 119 -8.85 -31.20 6.31
CA ALA A 119 -7.84 -32.12 6.78
C ALA A 119 -8.40 -32.83 8.01
N ALA A 120 -8.20 -34.15 8.07
CA ALA A 120 -8.56 -34.93 9.23
C ALA A 120 -7.63 -36.14 9.34
N MET A 121 -7.34 -36.53 10.57
CA MET A 121 -6.76 -37.82 10.88
C MET A 121 -7.88 -38.87 10.82
N THR A 122 -7.63 -39.98 10.14
CA THR A 122 -8.59 -41.09 10.02
C THR A 122 -8.24 -42.27 10.93
N ALA A 123 -6.99 -42.40 11.36
CA ALA A 123 -6.50 -43.42 12.27
C ALA A 123 -5.42 -42.84 13.21
N PRO A 124 -5.29 -43.33 14.46
CA PRO A 124 -6.03 -44.45 15.06
C PRO A 124 -7.48 -44.13 15.46
N TYR A 125 -7.86 -42.87 15.43
CA TYR A 125 -9.25 -42.40 15.58
C TYR A 125 -9.45 -41.15 14.74
N TYR A 126 -10.72 -40.81 14.50
CA TYR A 126 -11.06 -39.61 13.73
C TYR A 126 -10.75 -38.34 14.52
N PHE A 127 -10.01 -37.42 13.93
CA PHE A 127 -9.80 -36.09 14.47
C PHE A 127 -9.74 -35.05 13.35
N GLN A 128 -10.63 -34.07 13.38
CA GLN A 128 -10.62 -32.98 12.42
C GLN A 128 -9.46 -32.01 12.71
N ILE A 129 -8.71 -31.65 11.67
CA ILE A 129 -7.59 -30.73 11.76
C ILE A 129 -8.01 -29.41 11.12
N SER A 130 -7.91 -28.32 11.88
CA SER A 130 -8.05 -26.98 11.32
C SER A 130 -6.84 -26.67 10.46
N ALA A 131 -7.00 -26.69 9.15
CA ALA A 131 -5.95 -26.42 8.19
C ALA A 131 -6.40 -25.36 7.20
N THR A 132 -5.49 -24.42 6.90
CA THR A 132 -5.67 -23.42 5.85
C THR A 132 -4.56 -23.62 4.83
N PRO A 133 -4.87 -23.78 3.54
CA PRO A 133 -3.85 -23.94 2.52
C PRO A 133 -3.05 -22.63 2.39
N LYS A 134 -1.75 -22.77 2.16
CA LYS A 134 -0.91 -21.62 1.84
C LYS A 134 -1.34 -21.05 0.49
N ALA A 135 -1.35 -19.72 0.36
CA ALA A 135 -1.68 -19.07 -0.90
C ALA A 135 -0.84 -19.63 -2.06
N TRP A 136 -1.47 -19.77 -3.22
CA TRP A 136 -0.89 -20.30 -4.46
C TRP A 136 -0.51 -21.79 -4.45
N THR A 137 -0.83 -22.56 -3.40
CA THR A 137 -0.74 -24.02 -3.48
C THR A 137 -1.81 -24.57 -4.43
N GLY A 138 -1.42 -25.55 -5.25
CA GLY A 138 -2.35 -26.28 -6.09
C GLY A 138 -3.36 -27.09 -5.26
N GLY A 139 -4.57 -27.25 -5.79
CA GLY A 139 -5.55 -28.17 -5.24
C GLY A 139 -5.17 -29.64 -5.47
N THR A 140 -5.89 -30.55 -4.82
CA THR A 140 -5.78 -31.99 -5.04
C THR A 140 -6.91 -32.48 -5.94
N ASN A 141 -6.67 -33.55 -6.70
CA ASN A 141 -7.72 -34.19 -7.50
C ASN A 141 -8.60 -35.10 -6.63
N GLY A 142 -9.28 -34.50 -5.65
CA GLY A 142 -10.05 -35.20 -4.62
C GLY A 142 -9.27 -35.44 -3.32
N PRO A 143 -9.86 -36.16 -2.35
CA PRO A 143 -9.22 -36.46 -1.07
C PRO A 143 -7.95 -37.29 -1.26
N ILE A 144 -6.87 -36.89 -0.59
CA ILE A 144 -5.63 -37.66 -0.51
C ILE A 144 -5.53 -38.25 0.90
N ALA A 145 -5.32 -39.56 1.00
CA ALA A 145 -5.02 -40.25 2.24
C ALA A 145 -3.59 -40.77 2.17
N GLY A 146 -2.84 -40.67 3.27
CA GLY A 146 -1.47 -41.12 3.34
C GLY A 146 -0.95 -41.18 4.77
N GLU A 147 0.13 -41.94 4.94
CA GLU A 147 0.85 -41.99 6.21
C GLU A 147 1.44 -40.61 6.50
N VAL A 148 1.32 -40.17 7.75
CA VAL A 148 1.85 -38.89 8.22
C VAL A 148 3.25 -39.11 8.80
N THR A 149 4.23 -38.32 8.38
CA THR A 149 5.58 -38.34 8.95
C THR A 149 6.02 -36.95 9.39
N LEU A 150 6.68 -36.87 10.55
CA LEU A 150 7.27 -35.63 11.05
C LEU A 150 8.66 -35.45 10.44
N LEU A 151 8.81 -34.38 9.67
CA LEU A 151 10.10 -33.92 9.15
C LEU A 151 10.71 -32.92 10.15
N ALA A 152 11.64 -33.43 10.96
CA ALA A 152 12.47 -32.64 11.86
C ALA A 152 13.87 -32.49 11.27
N ILE A 153 14.09 -31.38 10.57
CA ILE A 153 15.38 -31.00 10.00
C ILE A 153 15.83 -29.75 10.75
N GLU A 154 16.93 -29.87 11.50
CA GLU A 154 17.52 -28.74 12.23
C GLU A 154 18.82 -28.26 11.57
N LYS A 155 19.48 -29.14 10.81
CA LYS A 155 20.71 -28.87 10.06
C LYS A 155 20.75 -29.61 8.74
N GLU A 156 21.64 -29.19 7.84
CA GLU A 156 21.72 -29.72 6.47
C GLU A 156 22.00 -31.24 6.44
N GLU A 157 22.73 -31.77 7.43
CA GLU A 157 23.02 -33.21 7.49
C GLU A 157 21.77 -34.06 7.79
N ASP A 158 20.70 -33.46 8.32
CA ASP A 158 19.46 -34.17 8.61
C ASP A 158 18.69 -34.54 7.33
N PHE A 159 18.89 -33.84 6.22
CA PHE A 159 18.25 -34.18 4.94
C PHE A 159 18.55 -35.62 4.50
N LYS A 160 19.79 -36.08 4.72
CA LYS A 160 20.23 -37.46 4.40
C LYS A 160 19.42 -38.52 5.16
N LYS A 161 18.85 -38.19 6.32
CA LYS A 161 18.05 -39.14 7.11
C LYS A 161 16.71 -39.48 6.46
N PHE A 162 16.19 -38.57 5.62
CA PHE A 162 14.86 -38.63 5.02
C PHE A 162 14.87 -38.91 3.50
N GLU A 163 16.05 -38.98 2.90
CA GLU A 163 16.22 -39.31 1.48
C GLU A 163 15.56 -40.64 1.13
N GLY A 164 14.69 -40.63 0.12
CA GLY A 164 13.91 -41.80 -0.31
C GLY A 164 12.78 -42.26 0.63
N LYS A 165 12.57 -41.62 1.80
CA LYS A 165 11.59 -42.09 2.81
C LYS A 165 10.28 -41.31 2.87
N ILE A 166 10.21 -40.16 2.19
CA ILE A 166 9.07 -39.23 2.28
C ILE A 166 8.13 -39.28 1.07
N ALA A 167 8.51 -40.00 0.01
CA ALA A 167 7.69 -40.13 -1.19
C ALA A 167 6.33 -40.77 -0.84
N GLY A 168 5.24 -40.14 -1.28
CA GLY A 168 3.87 -40.62 -1.03
C GLY A 168 3.34 -40.39 0.39
N LYS A 169 4.13 -39.79 1.30
CA LYS A 169 3.70 -39.47 2.67
C LYS A 169 3.18 -38.04 2.78
N ILE A 170 2.31 -37.80 3.76
CA ILE A 170 1.92 -36.45 4.19
C ILE A 170 2.95 -35.98 5.20
N VAL A 171 3.68 -34.91 4.87
CA VAL A 171 4.78 -34.42 5.69
C VAL A 171 4.31 -33.32 6.63
N LEU A 172 4.50 -33.51 7.94
CA LEU A 172 4.40 -32.46 8.94
C LEU A 172 5.78 -31.86 9.17
N VAL A 173 5.89 -30.54 9.10
CA VAL A 173 7.13 -29.83 9.41
C VAL A 173 7.02 -29.26 10.82
N LYS A 174 8.04 -29.48 11.65
CA LYS A 174 8.10 -28.91 13.00
C LYS A 174 8.02 -27.39 12.92
N SER A 175 7.04 -26.79 13.60
CA SER A 175 6.93 -25.34 13.69
C SER A 175 8.08 -24.79 14.54
N GLY A 176 8.70 -23.71 14.07
CA GLY A 176 9.65 -22.91 14.85
C GLY A 176 8.98 -21.88 15.76
N ALA A 177 7.63 -21.80 15.75
CA ALA A 177 6.91 -20.84 16.56
C ALA A 177 7.05 -21.17 18.05
N ASN A 178 7.32 -20.14 18.86
CA ASN A 178 7.30 -20.26 20.30
C ASN A 178 5.85 -20.39 20.76
N THR A 179 5.50 -21.54 21.36
CA THR A 179 4.17 -21.80 21.90
C THR A 179 4.10 -21.58 23.42
N ASN A 180 5.14 -21.01 24.02
CA ASN A 180 5.12 -20.66 25.44
C ASN A 180 4.07 -19.58 25.69
N PRO A 181 3.36 -19.62 26.83
CA PRO A 181 2.46 -18.55 27.21
C PRO A 181 3.19 -17.21 27.22
N THR A 182 2.64 -16.22 26.52
CA THR A 182 3.01 -14.83 26.72
C THR A 182 2.19 -14.27 27.87
N PHE A 183 2.87 -13.59 28.80
CA PHE A 183 2.21 -12.81 29.87
C PHE A 183 2.26 -11.31 29.58
N GLU A 184 2.88 -10.92 28.46
CA GLU A 184 2.92 -9.56 27.97
C GLU A 184 1.80 -9.35 26.95
N ALA A 185 1.24 -8.13 26.93
CA ALA A 185 0.19 -7.77 25.99
C ALA A 185 0.72 -7.74 24.54
N ASP A 186 -0.03 -8.33 23.60
CA ASP A 186 0.33 -8.35 22.17
C ASP A 186 0.43 -6.95 21.55
N ALA A 187 -0.25 -5.97 22.14
CA ALA A 187 -0.17 -4.57 21.77
C ALA A 187 -0.12 -3.69 23.02
N SER A 188 0.82 -2.75 23.04
CA SER A 188 0.89 -1.68 24.02
C SER A 188 0.80 -0.34 23.29
N ARG A 189 0.24 0.66 23.98
CA ARG A 189 0.26 2.02 23.46
C ARG A 189 1.65 2.61 23.69
N ILE A 190 2.27 3.07 22.61
CA ILE A 190 3.51 3.85 22.70
C ILE A 190 3.19 5.17 23.41
N THR A 191 3.93 5.47 24.47
CA THR A 191 3.79 6.73 25.20
C THR A 191 4.41 7.89 24.43
N ASP A 192 3.96 9.11 24.69
CA ASP A 192 4.48 10.31 24.01
C ASP A 192 6.01 10.44 24.18
N LYS A 193 6.53 10.10 25.36
CA LYS A 193 7.97 10.09 25.66
C LYS A 193 8.76 9.03 24.86
N GLU A 194 8.14 7.90 24.52
CA GLU A 194 8.77 6.87 23.69
C GLU A 194 8.77 7.26 22.22
N LEU A 195 7.70 7.92 21.75
CA LEU A 195 7.64 8.49 20.40
C LEU A 195 8.73 9.55 20.19
N GLU A 196 8.89 10.48 21.13
CA GLU A 196 9.95 11.51 21.08
C GLU A 196 11.36 10.90 20.94
N LYS A 197 11.64 9.79 21.63
CA LYS A 197 12.93 9.10 21.51
C LYS A 197 13.14 8.43 20.15
N MET A 198 12.08 7.93 19.52
CA MET A 198 12.15 7.32 18.18
C MET A 198 12.35 8.38 17.08
N GLU A 199 11.88 9.61 17.28
CA GLU A 199 12.14 10.73 16.37
C GLU A 199 13.61 11.17 16.39
N ILE A 200 14.26 11.15 17.56
CA ILE A 200 15.66 11.57 17.72
C ILE A 200 16.64 10.56 17.09
N GLY A 201 16.27 9.29 16.96
CA GLY A 201 17.11 8.24 16.34
C GLY A 201 17.13 8.23 14.80
N ARG A 202 16.44 9.16 14.13
CA ARG A 202 16.38 9.29 12.66
C ARG A 202 17.21 10.45 12.09
N ALA A 203 18.03 11.11 12.91
CA ALA A 203 18.96 12.16 12.50
C ALA A 203 20.37 11.63 12.24
#